data_AF-A0A410Q804-F1
#
_entry.id   AF-A0A410Q804-F1
#
_cell.length_a   1.000
_cell.length_b   1.000
_cell.length_c   1.000
_cell.angle_alpha   90.00
_cell.angle_beta   90.00
_cell.angle_gamma   90.00
#
_symmetry.space_group_name_H-M   'P 1'
#
loop_
_entity.id
_entity.type
_entity.pdbx_description
1 polymer ?
#
loop_
_entity_poly.entity_id
_entity_poly.type
_entity_poly.pdbx_seq_one_letter_code
_entity_poly.pdbx_strand_id
1 'polypeptide(L)'
;MLLKVGDPSQNIDQRHYFRDVVFATASWVPDPKPQYHHIERCSVPFKVIIKGIDYGVYELSLSHNTRTDSKTYIQNNSMTQIHWGEVVKPMIAHEDLLGGILCIYAPDPSSDVYTLTFDLE
;
A
#
# COMPACT_ATOMS: atom_id res chain seq x y z
N MET A 1 -6.41 -3.00 -1.65
CA MET A 1 -6.45 -3.53 -0.26
C MET A 1 -6.18 -2.41 0.72
N LEU A 2 -6.82 -2.42 1.90
CA LEU A 2 -6.49 -1.49 3.00
C LEU A 2 -5.25 -2.00 3.73
N LEU A 3 -4.28 -1.12 3.95
CA LEU A 3 -3.08 -1.46 4.71
C LEU A 3 -3.39 -1.43 6.22
N LYS A 4 -2.92 -2.41 6.97
CA LYS A 4 -3.09 -2.48 8.43
C LYS A 4 -1.73 -2.62 9.10
N VAL A 5 -1.64 -2.15 10.34
CA VAL A 5 -0.46 -2.42 11.17
C VAL A 5 -0.46 -3.90 11.58
N GLY A 6 0.67 -4.57 11.36
CA GLY A 6 0.88 -5.94 11.83
C GLY A 6 1.23 -6.00 13.32
N ASP A 7 2.24 -5.23 13.75
CA ASP A 7 2.68 -5.16 15.15
C ASP A 7 2.07 -3.95 15.89
N PRO A 8 1.12 -4.16 16.82
CA PRO A 8 0.46 -3.08 17.54
C PRO A 8 1.40 -2.32 18.51
N SER A 9 2.56 -2.90 18.89
CA SER A 9 3.50 -2.26 19.81
C SER A 9 4.24 -1.07 19.20
N GLN A 10 4.25 -0.97 17.87
CA GLN A 10 4.92 0.11 17.13
C GLN A 10 4.17 1.46 17.21
N ASN A 11 2.95 1.49 17.76
CA ASN A 11 2.13 2.70 17.92
C ASN A 11 1.97 3.50 16.61
N ILE A 12 1.86 2.79 15.48
CA ILE A 12 1.74 3.39 14.16
C ILE A 12 0.34 3.96 13.96
N ASP A 13 0.25 5.24 13.60
CA ASP A 13 -1.01 5.83 13.12
C ASP A 13 -1.22 5.48 11.64
N GLN A 14 -1.89 4.37 11.38
CA GLN A 14 -2.13 3.86 10.02
C GLN A 14 -2.97 4.79 9.13
N ARG A 15 -3.65 5.80 9.69
CA ARG A 15 -4.39 6.78 8.89
C ARG A 15 -3.45 7.60 8.01
N HIS A 16 -2.22 7.80 8.48
CA HIS A 16 -1.23 8.70 7.88
C HIS A 16 0.08 8.00 7.54
N TYR A 17 0.54 7.07 8.38
CA TYR A 17 1.88 6.46 8.31
C TYR A 17 2.25 5.93 6.93
N PHE A 18 1.36 5.21 6.27
CA PHE A 18 1.66 4.69 4.93
C PHE A 18 1.86 5.80 3.91
N ARG A 19 1.05 6.87 3.93
CA ARG A 19 1.19 7.99 2.99
C ARG A 19 2.38 8.88 3.34
N ASP A 20 2.55 9.20 4.61
CA ASP A 20 3.46 10.25 5.09
C ASP A 20 4.87 9.73 5.39
N VAL A 21 5.01 8.43 5.67
CA VAL A 21 6.30 7.82 6.03
C VAL A 21 6.73 6.81 4.97
N VAL A 22 5.91 5.79 4.68
CA VAL A 22 6.29 4.73 3.74
C VAL A 22 6.37 5.26 2.31
N PHE A 23 5.31 5.91 1.84
CA PHE A 23 5.19 6.45 0.47
C PHE A 23 5.44 7.95 0.40
N ALA A 24 6.25 8.49 1.31
CA ALA A 24 6.48 9.93 1.46
C ALA A 24 7.04 10.57 0.18
N THR A 25 7.91 9.83 -0.53
CA THR A 25 8.61 10.27 -1.74
C THR A 25 7.82 10.02 -3.02
N ALA A 26 6.67 9.35 -2.96
CA ALA A 26 5.85 9.10 -4.14
C ALA A 26 5.20 10.40 -4.65
N SER A 27 5.04 10.50 -5.97
CA SER A 27 4.44 11.67 -6.63
C SER A 27 2.91 11.68 -6.51
N TRP A 28 2.40 11.96 -5.31
CA TRP A 28 0.97 12.06 -5.03
C TRP A 28 0.34 13.28 -5.72
N VAL A 29 -0.76 13.06 -6.43
CA VAL A 29 -1.56 14.09 -7.07
C VAL A 29 -3.04 13.95 -6.69
N PRO A 30 -3.79 15.05 -6.47
CA PRO A 30 -5.24 14.98 -6.27
C PRO A 30 -5.95 14.35 -7.48
N ASP A 31 -7.05 13.64 -7.23
CA ASP A 31 -7.89 13.11 -8.30
C ASP A 31 -8.41 14.26 -9.17
N PRO A 32 -8.29 14.18 -10.51
CA PRO A 32 -8.68 15.25 -11.41
C PRO A 32 -10.20 15.50 -11.42
N LYS A 33 -11.01 14.54 -10.94
CA LYS A 33 -12.46 14.71 -10.86
C LYS A 33 -12.82 15.51 -9.61
N PRO A 34 -13.55 16.64 -9.73
CA PRO A 34 -13.87 17.50 -8.58
C PRO A 34 -14.53 16.77 -7.40
N GLN A 35 -15.41 15.79 -7.66
CA GLN A 35 -16.06 15.01 -6.60
C GLN A 35 -15.11 14.12 -5.79
N TYR A 36 -13.91 13.84 -6.31
CA TYR A 36 -12.90 12.98 -5.68
C TYR A 36 -11.64 13.75 -5.31
N HIS A 37 -11.67 15.09 -5.27
CA HIS A 37 -10.50 15.91 -4.97
C HIS A 37 -9.86 15.65 -3.58
N HIS A 38 -10.60 14.97 -2.70
CA HIS A 38 -10.13 14.48 -1.40
C HIS A 38 -9.38 13.13 -1.49
N ILE A 39 -9.23 12.57 -2.68
CA ILE A 39 -8.45 11.37 -2.96
C ILE A 39 -7.17 11.82 -3.67
N GLU A 40 -6.03 11.49 -3.08
CA GLU A 40 -4.73 11.55 -3.76
C GLU A 40 -4.44 10.20 -4.43
N ARG A 41 -3.72 10.25 -5.55
CA ARG A 41 -3.28 9.07 -6.30
C ARG A 41 -1.82 9.20 -6.70
N CYS A 42 -1.15 8.06 -6.81
CA CYS A 42 0.15 7.95 -7.48
C CYS A 42 0.31 6.54 -8.03
N SER A 43 1.34 6.34 -8.84
CA SER A 43 1.82 5.03 -9.26
C SER A 43 3.28 4.90 -8.82
N VAL A 44 3.63 3.75 -8.25
CA VAL A 44 5.02 3.45 -7.86
C VAL A 44 5.39 2.03 -8.26
N PRO A 45 6.67 1.77 -8.59
CA PRO A 45 7.13 0.43 -8.89
C PRO A 45 7.28 -0.40 -7.61
N PHE A 46 6.74 -1.61 -7.62
CA PHE A 46 6.90 -2.62 -6.59
C PHE A 46 7.58 -3.86 -7.14
N LYS A 47 8.68 -4.26 -6.52
CA LYS A 47 9.20 -5.62 -6.62
C LYS A 47 8.28 -6.56 -5.83
N VAL A 48 7.75 -7.59 -6.48
CA VAL A 48 6.82 -8.56 -5.87
C VAL A 48 7.54 -9.87 -5.60
N ILE A 49 7.60 -10.27 -4.34
CA ILE A 49 8.19 -11.52 -3.88
C ILE A 49 7.10 -12.33 -3.16
N ILE A 50 6.88 -13.58 -3.59
CA ILE A 50 5.86 -14.45 -2.99
C ILE A 50 6.53 -15.75 -2.60
N LYS A 51 6.48 -16.10 -1.31
CA LYS A 51 7.11 -17.31 -0.73
C LYS A 51 8.58 -17.44 -1.15
N GLY A 52 9.31 -16.32 -1.09
CA GLY A 52 10.72 -16.20 -1.49
C GLY A 52 11.00 -16.21 -3.00
N ILE A 53 9.99 -16.34 -3.86
CA ILE A 53 10.15 -16.31 -5.32
C ILE A 53 9.96 -14.88 -5.83
N ASP A 54 10.92 -14.37 -6.59
CA ASP A 54 10.87 -13.05 -7.22
C ASP A 54 10.05 -13.09 -8.51
N TYR A 55 8.91 -12.39 -8.53
CA TYR A 55 8.02 -12.27 -9.69
C TYR A 55 8.34 -11.03 -10.54
N GLY A 56 9.32 -10.21 -10.15
CA GLY A 56 9.71 -9.01 -10.87
C GLY A 56 9.04 -7.73 -10.36
N VAL A 57 9.19 -6.66 -11.14
CA VAL A 57 8.74 -5.32 -10.80
C VAL A 57 7.47 -4.95 -11.56
N TYR A 58 6.46 -4.49 -10.83
CA TYR A 58 5.17 -4.07 -11.37
C TYR A 58 4.82 -2.66 -10.88
N GLU A 59 4.32 -1.83 -11.78
CA GLU A 59 3.74 -0.54 -11.39
C GLU A 59 2.37 -0.78 -10.74
N LEU A 60 2.22 -0.38 -9.47
CA LEU A 60 0.95 -0.43 -8.76
C LEU A 60 0.48 0.98 -8.44
N SER A 61 -0.82 1.21 -8.64
CA SER A 61 -1.43 2.47 -8.23
C SER A 61 -1.72 2.46 -6.74
N LEU A 62 -1.52 3.61 -6.12
CA LEU A 62 -1.89 3.89 -4.74
C LEU A 62 -2.99 4.95 -4.71
N SER A 63 -3.82 4.91 -3.68
CA SER A 63 -4.73 6.01 -3.36
C SER A 63 -4.74 6.31 -1.88
N HIS A 64 -4.88 7.58 -1.53
CA HIS A 64 -5.01 8.04 -0.17
C HIS A 64 -6.21 8.97 -0.04
N ASN A 65 -7.04 8.79 0.98
CA ASN A 65 -8.16 9.68 1.26
C ASN A 65 -7.77 10.70 2.35
N THR A 66 -7.70 11.97 1.98
CA THR A 66 -7.24 13.06 2.87
C THR A 66 -8.28 13.50 3.91
N ARG A 67 -9.52 12.96 3.87
CA ARG A 67 -10.58 13.34 4.80
C ARG A 67 -10.36 12.78 6.19
N THR A 68 -10.30 13.68 7.17
CA THR A 68 -10.21 13.36 8.60
C THR A 68 -11.57 13.27 9.29
N ASP A 69 -12.65 13.65 8.60
CA ASP A 69 -14.03 13.67 9.12
C ASP A 69 -14.86 12.46 8.67
N SER A 70 -14.27 11.55 7.89
CA SER A 70 -14.94 10.37 7.37
C SER A 70 -15.14 9.31 8.46
N LYS A 71 -16.18 8.48 8.33
CA LYS A 71 -16.39 7.32 9.23
C LYS A 71 -15.17 6.41 9.27
N THR A 72 -14.53 6.17 8.13
CA THR A 72 -13.32 5.36 8.01
C THR A 72 -12.18 5.90 8.88
N TYR A 73 -11.94 7.21 8.81
CA TYR A 73 -10.91 7.88 9.60
C TYR A 73 -11.20 7.83 11.10
N ILE A 74 -12.45 8.11 11.48
CA ILE A 74 -12.90 8.10 12.88
C ILE A 74 -12.79 6.69 13.49
N GLN A 75 -13.05 5.66 12.69
CA GLN A 75 -12.87 4.26 13.08
C GLN A 75 -11.41 3.80 13.07
N ASN A 76 -10.46 4.71 12.91
CA ASN A 76 -9.03 4.43 12.89
C ASN A 76 -8.60 3.44 11.80
N ASN A 77 -9.32 3.37 10.69
CA ASN A 77 -8.89 2.56 9.54
C ASN A 77 -7.81 3.30 8.74
N SER A 78 -6.99 2.54 8.02
CA SER A 78 -6.05 3.15 7.07
C SER A 78 -6.79 3.92 5.98
N MET A 79 -6.22 5.05 5.61
CA MET A 79 -6.73 5.90 4.53
C MET A 79 -5.99 5.64 3.21
N THR A 80 -4.95 4.80 3.24
CA THR A 80 -4.08 4.48 2.09
C THR A 80 -4.36 3.06 1.59
N GLN A 81 -4.45 2.92 0.27
CA GLN A 81 -4.77 1.67 -0.40
C GLN A 81 -3.80 1.38 -1.54
N ILE A 82 -3.46 0.10 -1.70
CA ILE A 82 -2.78 -0.43 -2.89
C ILE A 82 -3.82 -1.03 -3.83
N HIS A 83 -3.74 -0.67 -5.12
CA HIS A 83 -4.52 -1.25 -6.20
C HIS A 83 -3.67 -2.28 -6.94
N TRP A 84 -4.04 -3.56 -6.82
CA TRP A 84 -3.24 -4.69 -7.30
C TRP A 84 -3.16 -4.85 -8.82
N GLY A 85 -3.96 -4.08 -9.57
CA GLY A 85 -4.05 -4.20 -11.02
C GLY A 85 -4.51 -5.59 -11.49
N GLU A 86 -4.50 -5.81 -12.80
CA GLU A 86 -4.93 -7.09 -13.38
C GLU A 86 -3.81 -8.15 -13.36
N VAL A 87 -2.55 -7.72 -13.31
CA VAL A 87 -1.39 -8.62 -13.38
C VAL A 87 -0.99 -9.17 -12.01
N VAL A 88 -0.87 -8.32 -10.99
CA VAL A 88 -0.41 -8.76 -9.66
C VAL A 88 -1.54 -9.41 -8.85
N LYS A 89 -2.80 -8.95 -9.02
CA LYS A 89 -3.96 -9.51 -8.33
C LYS A 89 -4.07 -11.05 -8.39
N PRO A 90 -3.98 -11.73 -9.55
CA PRO A 90 -4.05 -13.20 -9.58
C PRO A 90 -2.87 -13.89 -8.89
N MET A 91 -1.70 -13.24 -8.79
CA MET A 91 -0.53 -13.82 -8.11
C MET A 91 -0.74 -13.88 -6.59
N ILE A 92 -1.38 -12.85 -6.03
CA ILE A 92 -1.53 -12.68 -4.58
C ILE A 92 -2.91 -13.13 -4.05
N ALA A 93 -3.85 -13.44 -4.95
CA ALA A 93 -5.19 -13.92 -4.62
C ALA A 93 -5.25 -15.46 -4.52
N HIS A 94 -4.11 -16.12 -4.44
CA HIS A 94 -4.03 -17.57 -4.34
C HIS A 94 -4.36 -18.04 -2.91
N GLU A 95 -5.13 -19.13 -2.79
CA GLU A 95 -5.63 -19.62 -1.49
C GLU A 95 -4.51 -20.03 -0.52
N ASP A 96 -3.35 -20.44 -1.06
CA ASP A 96 -2.18 -20.81 -0.27
C ASP A 96 -1.47 -19.62 0.40
N LEU A 97 -1.90 -18.39 0.12
CA LEU A 97 -1.44 -17.16 0.79
C LEU A 97 -2.42 -16.68 1.87
N LEU A 98 -3.56 -17.36 2.05
CA LEU A 98 -4.49 -17.05 3.12
C LEU A 98 -3.83 -17.26 4.49
N GLY A 99 -3.97 -16.27 5.36
CA GLY A 99 -3.31 -16.26 6.67
C GLY A 99 -1.83 -15.85 6.61
N GLY A 100 -1.26 -15.62 5.43
CA GLY A 100 0.09 -15.09 5.29
C GLY A 100 0.21 -13.61 5.67
N ILE A 101 1.44 -13.18 5.93
CA ILE A 101 1.80 -11.79 6.19
C ILE A 101 2.23 -11.14 4.87
N LEU A 102 1.69 -9.95 4.61
CA LEU A 102 2.23 -9.02 3.63
C LEU A 102 3.17 -8.02 4.33
N CYS A 103 4.43 -8.00 3.92
CA CYS A 103 5.37 -6.96 4.33
C CYS A 103 5.61 -5.97 3.19
N ILE A 104 5.75 -4.70 3.54
CA ILE A 104 6.06 -3.61 2.61
C ILE A 104 7.35 -2.95 3.08
N TYR A 105 8.32 -2.84 2.18
CA TYR A 105 9.60 -2.19 2.45
C TYR A 105 9.73 -0.95 1.55
N ALA A 106 10.06 0.18 2.17
CA ALA A 106 10.42 1.40 1.46
C ALA A 106 11.74 1.17 0.69
N PRO A 107 11.93 1.86 -0.46
CA PRO A 107 13.16 1.74 -1.21
C PRO A 107 14.36 2.30 -0.44
N ASP A 108 15.55 1.82 -0.78
CA ASP A 108 16.80 2.48 -0.42
C ASP A 108 16.87 3.89 -1.03
N PRO A 109 17.63 4.83 -0.46
CA PRO A 109 17.71 6.21 -0.97
C PRO A 109 18.17 6.36 -2.43
N SER A 110 18.74 5.31 -3.04
CA SER A 110 19.19 5.27 -4.43
C SER A 110 18.18 4.63 -5.39
N SER A 111 17.00 4.26 -4.92
CA SER A 111 15.97 3.55 -5.67
C SER A 111 14.60 4.16 -5.42
N ASP A 112 13.70 3.98 -6.39
CA ASP A 112 12.29 4.33 -6.24
C ASP A 112 11.41 3.06 -6.18
N VAL A 113 12.04 1.87 -6.15
CA VAL A 113 11.37 0.57 -6.19
C VAL A 113 11.12 0.03 -4.79
N TYR A 114 9.86 0.00 -4.40
CA TYR A 114 9.38 -0.60 -3.17
C TYR A 114 9.44 -2.13 -3.26
N THR A 115 9.48 -2.83 -2.12
CA THR A 115 9.39 -4.30 -2.11
C THR A 115 8.14 -4.76 -1.36
N LEU A 116 7.41 -5.70 -1.96
CA LEU A 116 6.33 -6.45 -1.33
C LEU A 116 6.76 -7.89 -1.15
N THR A 117 6.64 -8.41 0.08
CA THR A 117 6.83 -9.84 0.34
C THR A 117 5.55 -10.45 0.89
N PHE A 118 5.18 -11.62 0.38
CA PHE A 118 4.07 -12.44 0.85
C PHE A 118 4.63 -13.74 1.40
N ASP A 119 4.59 -13.91 2.72
CA ASP A 119 5.17 -15.06 3.41
C ASP A 119 4.15 -15.71 4.35
N LEU A 120 4.28 -17.02 4.56
CA LEU A 120 3.53 -17.74 5.59
C LEU A 120 4.32 -17.64 6.90
N GLU A 121 3.65 -17.32 8.02
CA GLU A 121 4.25 -17.35 9.36
C GLU A 121 4.93 -18.69 9.67
#